data_AF-A0A7C3P069-F1
#
_entry.id   AF-A0A7C3P069-F1
#
_cell.length_a   1.000
_cell.length_b   1.000
_cell.length_c   1.000
_cell.angle_alpha   90.00
_cell.angle_beta   90.00
_cell.angle_gamma   90.00
#
_symmetry.space_group_name_H-M   'P 1'
#
loop_
_entity.id
_entity.type
_entity.pdbx_description
1 polymer ?
#
loop_
_entity_poly.entity_id
_entity_poly.type
_entity_poly.pdbx_seq_one_letter_code
_entity_poly.pdbx_strand_id
1 'polypeptide(L)' 'MEEKKRLSVVLEHWVEHNESHMGEYKKWAQKAAALNLEEVRTQIEEAIQMLSLVNRHLEEALKALSSS' A
#
# COMPACT_ATOMS: atom_id res chain seq x y z
N MET A 1 -23.39 -13.93 -3.81
CA MET A 1 -23.21 -13.57 -2.38
C MET A 1 -21.84 -14.01 -1.87
N GLU A 2 -21.44 -15.26 -2.07
CA GLU A 2 -20.14 -15.77 -1.61
C GLU A 2 -18.94 -15.07 -2.28
N GLU A 3 -19.00 -14.85 -3.59
CA GLU A 3 -17.92 -14.16 -4.32
C GLU A 3 -17.74 -12.71 -3.90
N LYS A 4 -18.83 -11.98 -3.61
CA LYS A 4 -18.77 -10.61 -3.07
C LYS A 4 -18.05 -10.60 -1.70
N LYS A 5 -18.39 -11.53 -0.81
CA LYS A 5 -17.70 -11.67 0.50
C LYS A 5 -16.24 -12.04 0.34
N ARG A 6 -15.92 -12.96 -0.58
CA ARG A 6 -14.54 -13.31 -0.87
C ARG A 6 -13.76 -12.11 -1.42
N LEU A 7 -14.39 -11.29 -2.26
CA LEU A 7 -13.79 -10.09 -2.81
C LEU A 7 -13.49 -9.05 -1.72
N SER A 8 -14.39 -8.83 -0.75
CA SER A 8 -14.11 -7.91 0.36
C SER A 8 -12.90 -8.35 1.18
N VAL A 9 -12.83 -9.64 1.53
CA VAL A 9 -11.69 -10.20 2.29
C VAL A 9 -10.36 -10.02 1.53
N VAL A 10 -10.36 -10.23 0.21
CA VAL A 10 -9.15 -10.06 -0.59
C VAL A 10 -8.72 -8.59 -0.70
N LEU A 11 -9.67 -7.66 -0.84
CA LEU A 11 -9.38 -6.23 -0.88
C LEU A 11 -8.81 -5.72 0.45
N GLU A 12 -9.40 -6.14 1.58
CA GLU A 12 -8.87 -5.84 2.93
C GLU A 12 -7.45 -6.37 3.10
N HIS A 13 -7.22 -7.63 2.72
CA HIS A 13 -5.89 -8.24 2.79
C HIS A 13 -4.83 -7.50 1.96
N TRP A 14 -5.19 -7.00 0.78
CA TRP A 14 -4.27 -6.22 -0.05
C TRP A 14 -3.92 -4.87 0.57
N VAL A 15 -4.87 -4.19 1.21
CA VAL A 15 -4.60 -2.94 1.94
C VAL A 15 -3.60 -3.19 3.08
N GLU A 16 -3.87 -4.19 3.92
CA GLU A 16 -2.97 -4.57 5.03
C GLU A 16 -1.58 -4.96 4.53
N HIS A 17 -1.49 -5.73 3.45
CA HIS A 17 -0.22 -6.15 2.88
C HIS A 17 0.59 -4.97 2.34
N ASN A 18 -0.07 -4.04 1.66
CA ASN A 18 0.56 -2.82 1.17
C ASN A 18 1.08 -1.93 2.32
N GLU A 19 0.34 -1.82 3.43
CA GLU A 19 0.81 -1.09 4.61
C GLU A 19 2.07 -1.73 5.21
N SER A 20 2.13 -3.06 5.27
CA SER A 20 3.33 -3.79 5.68
C SER A 20 4.53 -3.47 4.78
N HIS A 21 4.33 -3.50 3.46
CA HIS A 21 5.37 -3.13 2.49
C HIS A 21 5.81 -1.67 2.63
N MET A 22 4.88 -0.72 2.81
CA MET A 22 5.22 0.68 3.05
C MET A 22 6.10 0.84 4.30
N GLY A 23 5.80 0.09 5.37
CA GLY A 23 6.62 0.06 6.58
C GLY A 23 8.04 -0.47 6.33
N GLU A 24 8.18 -1.53 5.54
CA GLU A 24 9.50 -2.07 5.14
C GLU A 24 10.27 -1.11 4.23
N TYR A 25 9.60 -0.53 3.25
CA TYR A 25 10.19 0.43 2.32
C TYR A 25 10.70 1.65 3.08
N LYS A 26 9.95 2.15 4.06
CA LYS A 26 10.38 3.27 4.91
C LYS A 26 11.68 2.96 5.66
N LYS A 27 11.84 1.74 6.19
CA LYS A 27 13.10 1.30 6.83
C LYS A 27 14.26 1.31 5.84
N TRP A 28 14.02 0.93 4.58
CA TRP A 28 15.06 0.94 3.54
C TRP A 28 15.37 2.33 3.02
N ALA A 29 14.39 3.23 2.90
CA ALA A 29 14.62 4.63 2.59
C ALA A 29 15.53 5.28 3.66
N GLN A 30 15.28 5.01 4.94
CA GLN A 30 16.14 5.47 6.04
C GLN A 30 17.58 4.93 5.94
N LYS A 31 17.75 3.66 5.56
CA LYS A 31 19.08 3.08 5.30
C LYS A 31 19.76 3.73 4.10
N ALA A 32 19.03 3.97 3.01
CA ALA A 32 19.57 4.66 1.84
C ALA A 32 20.05 6.08 2.19
N ALA A 33 19.28 6.81 3.01
CA ALA A 33 19.69 8.11 3.54
C ALA A 33 20.99 8.03 4.35
N ALA A 34 21.12 7.04 5.25
CA ALA A 34 22.33 6.83 6.04
C ALA A 34 23.57 6.46 5.19
N LEU A 35 23.35 5.94 3.98
CA LEU A 35 24.39 5.61 3.00
C LEU A 35 24.67 6.75 2.01
N ASN A 36 24.05 7.94 2.18
CA ASN A 36 24.11 9.08 1.26
C ASN A 36 23.60 8.76 -0.17
N LEU A 37 22.68 7.81 -0.30
CA LEU A 37 22.07 7.41 -1.58
C LEU A 37 20.73 8.14 -1.79
N GLU A 38 20.80 9.45 -2.01
CA GLU A 38 19.62 10.33 -2.00
C GLU A 38 18.61 10.01 -3.11
N GLU A 39 19.08 9.69 -4.30
CA GLU A 39 18.21 9.31 -5.42
C GLU A 39 17.47 7.99 -5.13
N VAL A 40 18.18 7.00 -4.56
CA VAL A 40 17.56 5.73 -4.14
C VAL A 40 16.52 5.96 -3.06
N ARG A 41 16.82 6.78 -2.05
CA ARG A 41 15.83 7.17 -1.02
C ARG A 41 14.59 7.75 -1.67
N THR A 42 14.77 8.70 -2.58
CA THR A 42 13.69 9.41 -3.27
C THR A 42 12.78 8.44 -4.03
N GLN A 43 13.36 7.50 -4.78
CA GLN A 43 12.57 6.51 -5.53
C GLN A 43 11.80 5.55 -4.60
N ILE A 44 12.38 5.18 -3.45
CA ILE A 44 11.68 4.35 -2.45
C ILE A 44 10.53 5.14 -1.81
N GLU A 45 10.75 6.41 -1.47
CA GLU A 45 9.71 7.29 -0.92
C GLU A 45 8.56 7.50 -1.91
N GLU A 46 8.86 7.64 -3.21
CA GLU A 46 7.84 7.73 -4.26
C GLU A 46 7.04 6.42 -4.38
N ALA A 47 7.71 5.26 -4.30
CA ALA A 47 7.02 3.97 -4.28
C ALA A 47 6.04 3.85 -3.09
N ILE A 48 6.40 4.37 -1.91
CA ILE A 48 5.51 4.42 -0.75
C ILE A 48 4.28 5.31 -1.04
N GLN A 49 4.47 6.46 -1.69
CA GLN A 49 3.35 7.34 -2.07
C GLN A 49 2.41 6.64 -3.05
N MET A 50 2.96 5.94 -4.04
CA MET A 50 2.16 5.17 -5.01
C MET A 50 1.39 4.04 -4.34
N LEU A 51 1.97 3.30 -3.38
CA LEU A 51 1.22 2.30 -2.60
C LEU A 51 0.09 2.95 -1.78
N SER A 52 0.29 4.15 -1.23
CA SER A 52 -0.77 4.88 -0.54
C SER A 52 -1.94 5.22 -1.48
N LEU A 53 -1.66 5.58 -2.73
CA LEU A 53 -2.70 5.80 -3.75
C LEU A 53 -3.44 4.50 -4.09
N VAL A 54 -2.72 3.37 -4.21
CA VAL A 54 -3.33 2.05 -4.41
C VAL A 54 -4.29 1.73 -3.27
N ASN A 55 -3.85 1.88 -2.01
CA ASN A 55 -4.71 1.60 -0.85
C ASN A 55 -5.98 2.43 -0.86
N ARG A 56 -5.90 3.73 -1.18
CA ARG A 56 -7.09 4.58 -1.31
C ARG A 56 -8.10 4.03 -2.31
N HIS A 57 -7.65 3.57 -3.48
CA HIS A 57 -8.55 2.98 -4.47
C HIS A 57 -9.16 1.65 -4.02
N LEU A 58 -8.40 0.83 -3.29
CA LEU A 58 -8.91 -0.43 -2.72
C LEU A 58 -9.96 -0.16 -1.63
N GLU A 59 -9.74 0.84 -0.78
CA GLU A 59 -10.72 1.29 0.23
C GLU A 59 -12.00 1.83 -0.41
N GLU A 60 -11.90 2.62 -1.48
CA GLU A 60 -13.07 3.07 -2.22
C GLU A 60 -13.82 1.90 -2.88
N ALA A 61 -13.11 0.89 -3.38
CA ALA A 61 -13.73 -0.33 -3.89
C ALA A 61 -14.48 -1.10 -2.79
N LEU A 62 -13.92 -1.20 -1.58
CA LEU A 62 -14.59 -1.78 -0.41
C LEU A 62 -15.88 -1.01 -0.03
N LYS A 63 -15.82 0.33 -0.02
CA LYS A 63 -17.00 1.18 0.24
C LYS A 63 -18.10 0.97 -0.79
N ALA A 64 -17.73 0.92 -2.06
CA ALA A 64 -18.67 0.69 -3.16
C ALA A 64 -19.31 -0.70 -3.08
N LEU A 65 -18.54 -1.73 -2.70
CA LEU A 65 -19.03 -3.10 -2.50
C LEU A 65 -20.00 -3.21 -1.32
N SER A 66 -19.78 -2.42 -0.27
CA SER A 66 -20.64 -2.37 0.93
C SER A 66 -21.95 -1.62 0.70
N SER A 67 -21.94 -0.70 -0.26
CA SER A 67 -23.08 0.14 -0.63
C SER A 67 -23.97 -0.48 -1.73
N SER A 68 -23.67 -1.71 -2.17
CA SER A 68 -24.31 -2.39 -3.32
C SER A 68 -24.85 -3.79 -3.01
#